data_AF-A0A9X5X6I2-F1
#
_entry.id   AF-A0A9X5X6I2-F1
#
_cell.length_a   1.000
_cell.length_b   1.000
_cell.length_c   1.000
_cell.angle_alpha   90.00
_cell.angle_beta   90.00
_cell.angle_gamma   90.00
#
_symmetry.space_group_name_H-M   'P 1'
#
loop_
_entity.id
_entity.type
_entity.pdbx_description
1 polymer ?
#
loop_
_entity_poly.entity_id
_entity_poly.type
_entity_poly.pdbx_seq_one_letter_code
_entity_poly.pdbx_strand_id
1 'polypeptide(L)'
;TFAGALFMMATLDARLLGVTLLVLTMVGVVITVILPRIKAAVARSQASVGAVGAVLDRTLGAARTVKANGAEGRETRTAEDAVDEAYAAGLVGARYSALVTMVGGAAIQTAFLVVLGVGGTFVAHHSMSVSELIAFLLYVFFLASPVSQLVGGAAQLQQGLGAVGRIQE
;
A
#
# COMPACT_ATOMS: atom_id res chain seq x y z
N THR A 1 2.74 -16.02 13.84
CA THR A 1 4.09 -15.44 13.65
C THR A 1 4.21 -14.06 14.27
N PHE A 2 3.35 -13.08 13.96
CA PHE A 2 3.39 -11.72 14.54
C PHE A 2 3.37 -11.69 16.08
N ALA A 3 2.36 -12.31 16.71
CA ALA A 3 2.27 -12.37 18.17
C ALA A 3 3.46 -13.10 18.82
N GLY A 4 4.01 -14.11 18.14
CA GLY A 4 5.20 -14.84 18.59
C GLY A 4 6.47 -13.99 18.53
N ALA A 5 6.65 -13.18 17.48
CA ALA A 5 7.76 -12.25 17.38
C ALA A 5 7.66 -11.14 18.44
N LEU A 6 6.46 -10.60 18.68
CA LEU A 6 6.20 -9.63 19.74
C LEU A 6 6.53 -10.20 21.13
N PHE A 7 6.08 -11.42 21.39
CA PHE A 7 6.34 -12.12 22.64
C PHE A 7 7.83 -12.35 22.86
N MET A 8 8.54 -12.85 21.85
CA MET A 8 10.00 -13.06 21.92
C MET A 8 10.76 -11.74 22.14
N MET A 9 10.40 -10.67 21.43
CA MET A 9 10.99 -9.34 21.65
C MET A 9 10.74 -8.84 23.07
N ALA A 10 9.55 -9.06 23.63
CA ALA A 10 9.22 -8.65 24.99
C ALA A 10 10.01 -9.43 26.04
N THR A 11 10.30 -10.71 25.80
CA THR A 11 11.15 -11.52 26.69
C THR A 11 12.62 -11.13 26.65
N LEU A 12 13.09 -10.57 25.53
CA LEU A 12 14.46 -10.10 25.37
C LEU A 12 14.65 -8.74 26.07
N ASP A 13 13.94 -7.72 25.62
CA ASP A 13 14.03 -6.37 26.20
C ASP A 13 12.76 -5.56 25.89
N ALA A 14 11.96 -5.31 26.94
CA ALA A 14 10.72 -4.55 26.83
C ALA A 14 10.92 -3.07 26.44
N ARG A 15 12.07 -2.48 26.75
CA ARG A 15 12.41 -1.08 26.41
C ARG A 15 12.69 -0.98 24.91
N LEU A 16 13.50 -1.90 24.37
CA LEU A 16 13.82 -1.94 22.95
C LEU A 16 12.60 -2.31 22.10
N LEU A 17 11.71 -3.18 22.61
CA LEU A 17 10.39 -3.42 22.04
C LEU A 17 9.56 -2.13 21.98
N GLY A 18 9.51 -1.35 23.06
CA GLY A 18 8.78 -0.07 23.10
C GLY A 18 9.27 0.92 22.03
N VAL A 19 10.58 1.03 21.86
CA VAL A 19 11.19 1.85 20.79
C VAL A 19 10.81 1.33 19.41
N THR A 20 10.88 0.02 19.19
CA THR A 20 10.53 -0.61 17.91
C THR A 20 9.05 -0.34 17.56
N LEU A 21 8.14 -0.56 18.52
CA LEU A 21 6.72 -0.31 18.36
C LEU A 21 6.45 1.17 18.09
N LEU A 22 7.11 2.10 18.79
CA LEU A 22 6.96 3.53 18.55
C LEU A 22 7.31 3.90 17.10
N VAL A 23 8.44 3.41 16.59
CA VAL A 23 8.85 3.67 15.21
C VAL A 23 7.87 3.06 14.22
N LEU A 24 7.48 1.79 14.41
CA LEU A 24 6.52 1.13 13.53
C LEU A 24 5.14 1.80 13.55
N THR A 25 4.66 2.22 14.72
CA THR A 25 3.39 2.96 14.86
C THR A 25 3.48 4.32 14.20
N MET A 26 4.57 5.08 14.38
CA MET A 26 4.77 6.37 13.72
C MET A 26 4.68 6.24 12.20
N VAL A 27 5.39 5.27 11.62
CA VAL A 27 5.31 5.06 10.17
C VAL A 27 3.94 4.52 9.74
N GLY A 28 3.34 3.64 10.53
CA GLY A 28 1.97 3.16 10.31
C GLY A 28 0.95 4.30 10.25
N VAL A 29 1.09 5.32 11.12
CA VAL A 29 0.25 6.52 11.09
C VAL A 29 0.46 7.31 9.80
N VAL A 30 1.70 7.53 9.37
CA VAL A 30 1.99 8.24 8.10
C VAL A 30 1.35 7.50 6.92
N ILE A 31 1.50 6.18 6.85
CA ILE A 31 0.92 5.36 5.78
C ILE A 31 -0.62 5.43 5.82
N THR A 32 -1.24 5.26 6.98
CA THR A 32 -2.70 5.27 7.12
C THR A 32 -3.31 6.62 6.76
N VAL A 33 -2.62 7.74 7.02
CA VAL A 33 -3.06 9.09 6.61
C VAL A 33 -3.02 9.29 5.09
N ILE A 34 -2.03 8.71 4.40
CA ILE A 34 -1.87 8.86 2.94
C ILE A 34 -2.75 7.85 2.18
N LEU A 35 -3.04 6.69 2.78
CA LEU A 35 -3.76 5.57 2.18
C LEU A 35 -5.08 5.94 1.46
N PRO A 36 -5.95 6.83 1.99
CA PRO A 36 -7.17 7.24 1.30
C PRO A 36 -6.91 7.94 -0.04
N ARG A 37 -5.84 8.75 -0.12
CA ARG A 37 -5.48 9.44 -1.37
C ARG A 37 -4.99 8.47 -2.43
N ILE A 38 -4.22 7.47 -2.02
CA ILE A 38 -3.78 6.38 -2.90
C ILE A 38 -4.99 5.62 -3.43
N LYS A 39 -5.90 5.20 -2.54
CA LYS A 39 -7.12 4.49 -2.93
C LYS A 39 -7.94 5.30 -3.93
N ALA A 40 -8.10 6.61 -3.72
CA ALA A 40 -8.81 7.49 -4.63
C ALA A 40 -8.12 7.61 -6.01
N ALA A 41 -6.80 7.73 -6.04
CA ALA A 41 -6.03 7.81 -7.29
C ALA A 41 -6.11 6.50 -8.08
N VAL A 42 -5.97 5.36 -7.41
CA VAL A 42 -6.10 4.03 -8.03
C VAL A 42 -7.53 3.82 -8.54
N ALA A 43 -8.55 4.18 -7.76
CA ALA A 43 -9.94 4.07 -8.18
C ALA A 43 -10.23 4.93 -9.43
N ARG A 44 -9.67 6.15 -9.50
CA ARG A 44 -9.80 7.02 -10.66
C ARG A 44 -9.12 6.40 -11.90
N SER A 45 -7.91 5.88 -11.74
CA SER A 45 -7.21 5.18 -12.84
C SER A 45 -8.03 4.01 -13.37
N GLN A 46 -8.61 3.19 -12.49
CA GLN A 46 -9.45 2.07 -12.91
C GLN A 46 -10.76 2.51 -13.57
N ALA A 47 -11.37 3.60 -13.09
CA ALA A 47 -12.56 4.17 -13.73
C ALA A 47 -12.26 4.67 -15.15
N SER A 48 -11.12 5.35 -15.36
CA SER A 48 -10.73 5.82 -16.69
C SER A 48 -10.42 4.66 -17.65
N VAL A 49 -9.76 3.59 -17.17
CA VAL A 49 -9.58 2.36 -17.97
C VAL A 49 -10.92 1.72 -18.33
N GLY A 50 -11.88 1.69 -17.39
CA GLY A 50 -13.24 1.24 -17.66
C GLY A 50 -13.96 2.09 -18.72
N ALA A 51 -13.73 3.39 -18.75
CA ALA A 51 -14.28 4.30 -19.76
C ALA A 51 -13.74 3.99 -21.16
N VAL A 52 -12.44 3.69 -21.29
CA VAL A 52 -11.84 3.21 -22.56
C VAL A 52 -12.54 1.93 -23.01
N GLY A 53 -12.71 0.96 -22.10
CA GLY A 53 -13.42 -0.28 -22.39
C GLY A 53 -14.86 -0.04 -22.88
N ALA A 54 -15.59 0.87 -22.24
CA ALA A 54 -16.95 1.23 -22.64
C ALA A 54 -17.03 1.92 -24.01
N VAL A 55 -16.05 2.76 -24.37
CA VAL A 55 -15.97 3.36 -25.71
C VAL A 55 -15.72 2.27 -26.75
N LEU A 56 -14.75 1.39 -26.51
CA LEU A 56 -14.43 0.31 -27.43
C LEU A 56 -15.61 -0.66 -27.61
N ASP A 57 -16.27 -1.05 -26.52
CA ASP A 57 -17.43 -1.95 -26.55
C ASP A 57 -18.58 -1.35 -27.39
N ARG A 58 -18.89 -0.06 -27.18
CA ARG A 58 -19.90 0.66 -27.97
C ARG A 58 -19.55 0.74 -29.45
N THR A 59 -18.31 1.13 -29.76
CA THR A 59 -17.86 1.33 -31.14
C THR A 59 -17.78 0.02 -31.91
N LEU A 60 -17.26 -1.03 -31.29
CA LEU A 60 -17.15 -2.35 -31.90
C LEU A 60 -18.52 -3.04 -31.99
N GLY A 61 -19.36 -2.91 -30.98
CA GLY A 61 -20.75 -3.39 -31.01
C GLY A 61 -21.58 -2.75 -32.11
N ALA A 62 -21.31 -1.49 -32.46
CA ALA A 62 -21.96 -0.76 -33.54
C ALA A 62 -21.12 -0.66 -34.84
N ALA A 63 -20.13 -1.53 -35.04
CA ALA A 63 -19.15 -1.39 -36.12
C ALA A 63 -19.77 -1.22 -37.53
N ARG A 64 -20.84 -1.96 -37.84
CA ARG A 64 -21.55 -1.83 -39.13
C ARG A 64 -22.16 -0.43 -39.30
N THR A 65 -22.72 0.13 -38.24
CA THR A 65 -23.31 1.48 -38.23
C THR A 65 -22.24 2.56 -38.34
N VAL A 66 -21.12 2.40 -37.65
CA VAL A 66 -19.97 3.33 -37.73
C VAL A 66 -19.41 3.37 -39.16
N LYS A 67 -19.22 2.19 -39.78
CA LYS A 67 -18.78 2.06 -41.18
C LYS A 67 -19.80 2.66 -42.16
N ALA A 68 -21.09 2.37 -41.99
CA ALA A 68 -22.14 2.89 -42.86
C ALA A 68 -22.25 4.42 -42.83
N ASN A 69 -21.90 5.05 -41.70
CA ASN A 69 -21.92 6.51 -41.52
C ASN A 69 -20.54 7.17 -41.78
N GLY A 70 -19.50 6.41 -42.13
CA GLY A 70 -18.13 6.94 -42.28
C GLY A 70 -17.59 7.62 -41.00
N ALA A 71 -18.07 7.20 -39.82
CA ALA A 71 -17.81 7.88 -38.55
C ALA A 71 -16.51 7.44 -37.87
N GLU A 72 -15.69 6.61 -38.52
CA GLU A 72 -14.51 5.96 -37.95
C GLU A 72 -13.54 6.96 -37.33
N GLY A 73 -13.14 8.00 -38.05
CA GLY A 73 -12.22 9.01 -37.51
C GLY A 73 -12.77 9.80 -36.32
N ARG A 74 -14.11 9.88 -36.18
CA ARG A 74 -14.74 10.49 -34.99
C ARG A 74 -14.63 9.54 -33.79
N GLU A 75 -14.99 8.28 -33.97
CA GLU A 75 -14.92 7.28 -32.90
C GLU A 75 -13.46 6.98 -32.49
N THR A 76 -12.51 7.02 -33.42
CA THR A 76 -11.07 6.92 -33.12
C THR A 76 -10.63 8.07 -32.21
N ARG A 77 -10.97 9.32 -32.52
CA ARG A 77 -10.63 10.47 -31.65
C ARG A 77 -11.25 10.34 -30.27
N THR A 78 -12.52 9.93 -30.18
CA THR A 78 -13.18 9.67 -28.88
C THR A 78 -12.44 8.61 -28.06
N ALA A 79 -11.92 7.56 -28.72
CA ALA A 79 -11.13 6.52 -28.06
C ALA A 79 -9.75 7.03 -27.64
N GLU A 80 -9.07 7.81 -28.48
CA GLU A 80 -7.79 8.45 -28.15
C GLU A 80 -7.91 9.37 -26.93
N ASP A 81 -8.92 10.24 -26.89
CA ASP A 81 -9.17 11.13 -25.74
C ASP A 81 -9.39 10.33 -24.44
N ALA A 82 -10.13 9.21 -24.51
CA ALA A 82 -10.36 8.34 -23.36
C ALA A 82 -9.07 7.63 -22.91
N VAL A 83 -8.21 7.23 -23.85
CA VAL A 83 -6.91 6.61 -23.58
C VAL A 83 -5.97 7.61 -22.92
N ASP A 84 -5.92 8.85 -23.38
CA ASP A 84 -5.06 9.89 -22.81
C ASP A 84 -5.45 10.22 -21.36
N GLU A 85 -6.75 10.32 -21.07
CA GLU A 85 -7.25 10.49 -19.70
C GLU A 85 -6.92 9.28 -18.82
N ALA A 86 -7.06 8.05 -19.35
CA ALA A 86 -6.69 6.84 -18.63
C ALA A 86 -5.18 6.76 -18.35
N TYR A 87 -4.35 7.20 -19.30
CA TYR A 87 -2.91 7.29 -19.13
C TYR A 87 -2.53 8.30 -18.05
N ALA A 88 -3.11 9.51 -18.09
CA ALA A 88 -2.85 10.55 -17.09
C ALA A 88 -3.29 10.11 -15.68
N ALA A 89 -4.48 9.53 -15.55
CA ALA A 89 -4.96 8.99 -14.27
C ALA A 89 -4.10 7.82 -13.78
N GLY A 90 -3.68 6.93 -14.70
CA GLY A 90 -2.79 5.81 -14.43
C GLY A 90 -1.41 6.25 -13.93
N LEU A 91 -0.84 7.31 -14.51
CA LEU A 91 0.45 7.85 -14.07
C LEU A 91 0.37 8.39 -12.63
N VAL A 92 -0.73 9.06 -12.27
CA VAL A 92 -0.96 9.52 -10.90
C VAL A 92 -1.09 8.32 -9.96
N GLY A 93 -1.87 7.31 -10.33
CA GLY A 93 -2.01 6.07 -9.56
C GLY A 93 -0.67 5.36 -9.34
N ALA A 94 0.14 5.25 -10.39
CA ALA A 94 1.46 4.62 -10.34
C ALA A 94 2.43 5.38 -9.41
N ARG A 95 2.44 6.72 -9.45
CA ARG A 95 3.24 7.56 -8.54
C ARG A 95 2.88 7.31 -7.08
N TYR A 96 1.58 7.25 -6.77
CA TYR A 96 1.10 6.96 -5.41
C TYR A 96 1.49 5.55 -4.96
N SER A 97 1.37 4.55 -5.84
CA SER A 97 1.76 3.17 -5.55
C SER A 97 3.26 3.06 -5.27
N ALA A 98 4.10 3.71 -6.07
CA ALA A 98 5.54 3.77 -5.86
C ALA A 98 5.91 4.42 -4.52
N LEU A 99 5.22 5.51 -4.15
CA LEU A 99 5.42 6.19 -2.88
C LEU A 99 5.08 5.30 -1.67
N VAL A 100 4.04 4.47 -1.77
CA VAL A 100 3.71 3.48 -0.72
C VAL A 100 4.83 2.48 -0.54
N THR A 101 5.31 1.87 -1.62
CA THR A 101 6.38 0.87 -1.54
C THR A 101 7.66 1.50 -1.00
N MET A 102 8.00 2.71 -1.44
CA MET A 102 9.18 3.44 -0.97
C MET A 102 9.08 3.80 0.52
N VAL A 103 7.96 4.40 0.96
CA VAL A 103 7.75 4.78 2.37
C VAL A 103 7.69 3.54 3.26
N GLY A 104 7.00 2.48 2.82
CA GLY A 104 6.93 1.21 3.56
C GLY A 104 8.29 0.54 3.70
N GLY A 105 9.10 0.50 2.64
CA GLY A 105 10.47 0.00 2.71
C GLY A 105 11.37 0.85 3.60
N ALA A 106 11.31 2.18 3.45
CA ALA A 106 12.05 3.13 4.27
C ALA A 106 11.66 3.02 5.75
N ALA A 107 10.40 2.69 6.07
CA ALA A 107 9.92 2.45 7.43
C ALA A 107 10.72 1.38 8.15
N ILE A 108 10.86 0.22 7.50
CA ILE A 108 11.53 -0.96 8.04
C ILE A 108 13.01 -0.66 8.20
N GLN A 109 13.62 -0.02 7.21
CA GLN A 109 15.03 0.37 7.26
C GLN A 109 15.29 1.38 8.39
N THR A 110 14.38 2.34 8.58
CA THR A 110 14.46 3.32 9.68
C THR A 110 14.31 2.64 11.03
N ALA A 111 13.34 1.74 11.19
CA ALA A 111 13.18 0.94 12.41
C ALA A 111 14.45 0.13 12.71
N PHE A 112 15.03 -0.52 11.69
CA PHE A 112 16.28 -1.25 11.83
C PHE A 112 17.43 -0.35 12.32
N LEU A 113 17.62 0.83 11.71
CA LEU A 113 18.69 1.76 12.10
C LEU A 113 18.49 2.32 13.51
N VAL A 114 17.25 2.64 13.88
CA VAL A 114 16.93 3.13 15.24
C VAL A 114 17.18 2.03 16.27
N VAL A 115 16.72 0.81 16.02
CA VAL A 115 16.93 -0.34 16.92
C VAL A 115 18.42 -0.68 17.02
N LEU A 116 19.16 -0.62 15.91
CA LEU A 116 20.60 -0.83 15.91
C LEU A 116 21.32 0.25 16.73
N GLY A 117 20.95 1.52 16.55
CA GLY A 117 21.52 2.63 17.31
C GLY A 117 21.23 2.53 18.80
N VAL A 118 19.96 2.41 19.18
CA VAL A 118 19.55 2.32 20.59
C VAL A 118 20.03 1.02 21.23
N GLY A 119 19.81 -0.12 20.56
CA GLY A 119 20.24 -1.42 21.05
C GLY A 119 21.75 -1.56 21.13
N GLY A 120 22.50 -0.90 20.23
CA GLY A 120 23.95 -0.79 20.30
C GLY A 120 24.42 -0.11 21.59
N THR A 121 23.68 0.92 22.06
CA THR A 121 23.99 1.52 23.36
C THR A 121 23.76 0.55 24.52
N PHE A 122 22.74 -0.31 24.46
CA PHE A 122 22.47 -1.31 25.52
C PHE A 122 23.56 -2.39 25.56
N VAL A 123 24.06 -2.78 24.38
CA VAL A 123 25.22 -3.68 24.29
C VAL A 123 26.46 -3.04 24.88
N ALA A 124 26.71 -1.76 24.60
CA ALA A 124 27.85 -1.03 25.15
C ALA A 124 27.79 -0.89 26.68
N HIS A 125 26.59 -0.84 27.27
CA HIS A 125 26.38 -0.81 28.73
C HIS A 125 26.30 -2.20 29.36
N HIS A 126 26.59 -3.28 28.61
CA HIS A 126 26.47 -4.67 29.05
C HIS A 126 25.07 -5.07 29.56
N SER A 127 24.03 -4.30 29.23
CA SER A 127 22.64 -4.62 29.59
C SER A 127 21.97 -5.56 28.59
N MET A 128 22.62 -5.80 27.45
CA MET A 128 22.16 -6.71 26.40
C MET A 128 23.36 -7.33 25.70
N SER A 129 23.26 -8.59 25.29
CA SER A 129 24.29 -9.28 24.50
C SER A 129 24.17 -8.94 23.01
N VAL A 130 25.28 -9.12 22.28
CA VAL A 130 25.30 -8.93 20.82
C VAL A 130 24.33 -9.91 20.13
N SER A 131 24.22 -11.14 20.63
CA SER A 131 23.28 -12.15 20.14
C SER A 131 21.82 -11.71 20.28
N GLU A 132 21.46 -11.08 21.39
CA GLU A 132 20.10 -10.58 21.61
C GLU A 132 19.79 -9.40 20.68
N LEU A 133 20.76 -8.52 20.41
CA LEU A 133 20.62 -7.45 19.42
C LEU A 133 20.36 -8.01 18.03
N ILE A 134 21.16 -8.99 17.60
CA ILE A 134 21.00 -9.63 16.29
C ILE A 134 19.61 -10.29 16.18
N ALA A 135 19.18 -11.02 17.22
CA ALA A 135 17.85 -11.61 17.26
C ALA A 135 16.74 -10.54 17.13
N PHE A 136 16.88 -9.41 17.84
CA PHE A 136 15.96 -8.29 17.75
C PHE A 136 15.86 -7.73 16.33
N LEU A 137 16.99 -7.50 15.68
CA LEU A 137 17.05 -6.98 14.32
C LEU A 137 16.38 -7.94 13.31
N LEU A 138 16.55 -9.25 13.50
CA LEU A 138 15.84 -10.25 12.68
C LEU A 138 14.32 -10.20 12.90
N TYR A 139 13.88 -10.03 14.16
CA TYR A 139 12.47 -9.89 14.48
C TYR A 139 11.83 -8.64 13.88
N VAL A 140 12.58 -7.53 13.72
CA VAL A 140 12.09 -6.33 12.99
C VAL A 140 11.71 -6.70 11.55
N PHE A 141 12.54 -7.46 10.84
CA PHE A 141 12.21 -7.92 9.49
C PHE A 141 11.03 -8.90 9.47
N PHE A 142 10.88 -9.74 10.49
CA PHE A 142 9.71 -10.63 10.61
C PHE A 142 8.42 -9.87 10.89
N LEU A 143 8.49 -8.68 11.50
CA LEU A 143 7.32 -7.81 11.71
C LEU A 143 6.89 -7.09 10.42
N ALA A 144 7.78 -6.90 9.44
CA ALA A 144 7.48 -6.15 8.22
C ALA A 144 6.28 -6.71 7.44
N SER A 145 6.26 -8.03 7.20
CA SER A 145 5.21 -8.69 6.42
C SER A 145 3.85 -8.68 7.15
N PRO A 146 3.75 -9.10 8.43
CA PRO A 146 2.48 -9.03 9.16
C PRO A 146 1.93 -7.62 9.33
N VAL A 147 2.79 -6.61 9.55
CA VAL A 147 2.34 -5.21 9.65
C VAL A 147 1.70 -4.76 8.35
N SER A 148 2.31 -5.09 7.20
CA SER A 148 1.75 -4.79 5.89
C SER A 148 0.43 -5.51 5.64
N GLN A 149 0.33 -6.78 6.06
CA GLN A 149 -0.91 -7.56 5.97
C GLN A 149 -2.03 -6.99 6.84
N LEU A 150 -1.74 -6.51 8.06
CA LEU A 150 -2.73 -5.89 8.93
C LEU A 150 -3.30 -4.60 8.32
N VAL A 151 -2.43 -3.76 7.73
CA VAL A 151 -2.87 -2.54 7.04
C VAL A 151 -3.75 -2.87 5.82
N GLY A 152 -3.36 -3.86 5.02
CA GLY A 152 -4.15 -4.33 3.88
C GLY A 152 -5.47 -5.00 4.27
N GLY A 153 -5.45 -5.85 5.30
CA GLY A 153 -6.61 -6.56 5.82
C GLY A 153 -7.66 -5.63 6.42
N ALA A 154 -7.24 -4.59 7.16
CA ALA A 154 -8.14 -3.57 7.67
C ALA A 154 -8.87 -2.83 6.53
N ALA A 155 -8.17 -2.54 5.44
CA ALA A 155 -8.77 -1.95 4.25
C ALA A 155 -9.80 -2.88 3.58
N GLN A 156 -9.53 -4.18 3.51
CA GLN A 156 -10.46 -5.17 2.98
C GLN A 156 -11.69 -5.33 3.88
N LEU A 157 -11.52 -5.34 5.21
CA LEU A 157 -12.62 -5.39 6.16
C LEU A 157 -13.54 -4.17 6.02
N GLN A 158 -12.97 -2.96 5.91
CA GLN A 158 -13.76 -1.75 5.67
C GLN A 158 -14.57 -1.83 4.35
N GLN A 159 -13.97 -2.37 3.29
CA GLN A 159 -14.67 -2.58 2.02
C GLN A 159 -15.80 -3.60 2.14
N GLY A 160 -15.57 -4.71 2.84
CA GLY A 160 -16.58 -5.75 3.10
C GLY A 160 -17.75 -5.23 3.93
N LEU A 161 -17.48 -4.51 5.03
CA LEU A 161 -18.51 -3.89 5.86
C LEU A 161 -19.32 -2.85 5.08
N GLY A 162 -18.68 -2.06 4.22
CA GLY A 162 -19.38 -1.12 3.34
C GLY A 162 -20.24 -1.80 2.26
N ALA A 163 -19.90 -3.01 1.83
CA ALA A 163 -20.72 -3.79 0.91
C ALA A 163 -21.94 -4.41 1.62
N VAL A 164 -21.76 -4.92 2.85
CA VAL A 164 -22.87 -5.46 3.67
C VAL A 164 -23.90 -4.37 3.97
N GLY A 165 -23.46 -3.15 4.29
CA GLY A 165 -24.37 -2.01 4.51
C GLY A 165 -25.31 -1.75 3.33
N ARG A 166 -24.85 -1.90 2.09
CA ARG A 166 -25.67 -1.72 0.88
C ARG A 166 -26.64 -2.88 0.58
N ILE A 167 -26.44 -4.05 1.18
CA ILE A 167 -27.36 -5.19 1.05
C ILE A 167 -28.51 -5.07 2.05
N GLN A 168 -28.28 -4.35 3.16
CA GLN A 168 -29.25 -4.16 4.23
C GLN A 168 -30.16 -2.92 4.04
N GLU A 169 -29.82 -2.03 3.11
CA GLU A 169 -30.73 -1.02 2.52
C GLU A 169 -31.63 -1.66 1.45
#